data_AF-A0AAP3GW95-F1
#
_entry.id   AF-A0AAP3GW95-F1
#
_cell.length_a   1.000
_cell.length_b   1.000
_cell.length_c   1.000
_cell.angle_alpha   90.00
_cell.angle_beta   90.00
_cell.angle_gamma   90.00
#
_symmetry.space_group_name_H-M   'P 1'
#
loop_
_entity.id
_entity.type
_entity.pdbx_description
1 polymer ?
#
loop_
_entity_poly.entity_id
_entity_poly.type
_entity_poly.pdbx_seq_one_letter_code
_entity_poly.pdbx_strand_id
1 'polypeptide(L)'
;MKKTKRSINEYDEVKAYFYGSTIELTNGIGPKEPKTKVIKGHRYVVLETGEIKNMNRESEKRTDNLDSVRRTMKGLRRLIVANFVSNEINRKDQLWITLTYREDVNATDKNSPEVVYKDFKRFIRKLREKYNPTIEYIAVLEPQASGRWHLHVLMKTLDHSKLYIPNSNIENLWGKGFTSTKRLKNSDNVSAYVMAYVSNVEIDLKSSDKDKANSKKVIKGGRLSFYPKGIRIYRRSRNLVDPEIQKGQKREVLTLESRKKLYKPKVYIRNFKNKYGKQIKIKTEFYTKKGKDLWKR
;
A
#
# COMPACT_ATOMS: atom_id res chain seq x y z
N MET A 1 3.29 -12.23 -11.34
CA MET A 1 3.83 -11.44 -12.49
C MET A 1 5.01 -12.18 -13.13
N LYS A 2 5.15 -12.22 -14.47
CA LYS A 2 6.34 -12.81 -15.14
C LYS A 2 7.30 -11.69 -15.57
N LYS A 3 8.60 -11.86 -15.33
CA LYS A 3 9.66 -10.92 -15.76
C LYS A 3 9.89 -11.06 -17.27
N THR A 4 10.10 -9.95 -17.98
CA THR A 4 10.41 -9.95 -19.42
C THR A 4 11.51 -8.93 -19.73
N LYS A 5 12.12 -9.05 -20.92
CA LYS A 5 13.05 -8.06 -21.47
C LYS A 5 12.34 -7.01 -22.36
N ARG A 6 11.13 -7.27 -22.85
CA ARG A 6 10.43 -6.37 -23.80
C ARG A 6 9.72 -5.23 -23.08
N SER A 7 10.13 -4.00 -23.36
CA SER A 7 9.54 -2.76 -22.86
C SER A 7 8.14 -2.47 -23.44
N ILE A 8 7.49 -1.46 -22.86
CA ILE A 8 6.33 -0.74 -23.40
C ILE A 8 6.80 0.12 -24.58
N ASN A 9 6.01 0.22 -25.66
CA ASN A 9 6.35 1.00 -26.84
C ASN A 9 6.31 2.51 -26.49
N GLU A 10 7.14 3.31 -27.16
CA GLU A 10 7.26 4.75 -26.97
C GLU A 10 5.96 5.52 -27.25
N TYR A 11 5.16 5.01 -28.19
CA TYR A 11 3.88 5.59 -28.59
C TYR A 11 2.70 5.03 -27.82
N ASP A 12 2.92 4.02 -26.96
CA ASP A 12 1.84 3.50 -26.11
C ASP A 12 1.46 4.57 -25.08
N GLU A 13 0.15 4.72 -24.89
CA GLU A 13 -0.41 5.43 -23.75
C GLU A 13 -0.01 4.74 -22.44
N VAL A 14 0.48 5.51 -21.48
CA VAL A 14 0.89 5.01 -20.17
C VAL A 14 0.35 5.85 -19.01
N LYS A 15 0.23 5.21 -17.85
CA LYS A 15 0.10 5.87 -16.57
C LYS A 15 1.38 5.68 -15.77
N ALA A 16 2.02 6.79 -15.41
CA ALA A 16 3.21 6.82 -14.58
C ALA A 16 2.89 7.23 -13.14
N TYR A 17 3.60 6.61 -12.20
CA TYR A 17 3.63 7.01 -10.80
C TYR A 17 5.06 7.31 -10.40
N PHE A 18 5.31 8.50 -9.88
CA PHE A 18 6.62 8.94 -9.40
C PHE A 18 6.58 8.99 -7.87
N TYR A 19 7.46 8.23 -7.21
CA TYR A 19 7.51 8.15 -5.76
C TYR A 19 8.92 7.79 -5.28
N GLY A 20 9.50 8.65 -4.43
CA GLY A 20 10.90 8.52 -4.01
C GLY A 20 11.83 8.45 -5.22
N SER A 21 12.70 7.43 -5.23
CA SER A 21 13.62 7.14 -6.35
C SER A 21 13.00 6.26 -7.44
N THR A 22 11.75 5.84 -7.30
CA THR A 22 11.08 4.88 -8.21
C THR A 22 10.13 5.58 -9.17
N ILE A 23 10.16 5.13 -10.43
CA ILE A 23 9.14 5.47 -11.43
C ILE A 23 8.47 4.16 -11.87
N GLU A 24 7.16 4.06 -11.66
CA GLU A 24 6.35 2.92 -12.08
C GLU A 24 5.49 3.31 -13.28
N LEU A 25 5.77 2.72 -14.44
CA LEU A 25 5.07 2.97 -15.69
C LEU A 25 4.17 1.78 -16.03
N THR A 26 2.92 1.99 -16.42
CA THR A 26 2.07 0.88 -16.90
C THR A 26 1.20 1.29 -18.08
N ASN A 27 1.06 0.39 -19.06
CA ASN A 27 0.12 0.53 -20.18
C ASN A 27 -1.30 0.04 -19.82
N GLY A 28 -1.53 -0.38 -18.58
CA GLY A 28 -2.85 -0.76 -18.07
C GLY A 28 -3.69 0.48 -17.75
N ILE A 29 -3.93 1.33 -18.74
CA ILE A 29 -4.84 2.46 -18.59
C ILE A 29 -6.27 1.93 -18.71
N GLY A 30 -7.16 2.43 -17.86
CA GLY A 30 -8.59 2.17 -18.01
C GLY A 30 -9.10 2.68 -19.37
N PRO A 31 -10.35 2.40 -19.74
CA PRO A 31 -10.92 2.99 -20.94
C PRO A 31 -10.77 4.53 -20.90
N LYS A 32 -10.49 5.14 -22.07
CA LYS A 32 -10.35 6.62 -22.20
C LYS A 32 -11.59 7.34 -21.67
N GLU A 33 -12.75 6.73 -21.88
CA GLU A 33 -14.03 7.22 -21.41
C GLU A 33 -14.65 6.27 -20.37
N PRO A 34 -15.20 6.80 -19.27
CA PRO A 34 -15.95 5.98 -18.33
C PRO A 34 -17.20 5.43 -19.02
N LYS A 35 -17.48 4.14 -18.86
CA LYS A 35 -18.71 3.51 -19.35
C LYS A 35 -19.86 3.58 -18.33
N THR A 36 -19.55 3.89 -17.09
CA THR A 36 -20.51 3.96 -15.99
C THR A 36 -20.22 5.16 -15.09
N LYS A 37 -21.28 5.74 -14.50
CA LYS A 37 -21.19 6.83 -13.52
C LYS A 37 -21.95 6.46 -12.26
N VAL A 38 -21.26 6.54 -11.12
CA VAL A 38 -21.84 6.25 -9.80
C VAL A 38 -22.79 7.36 -9.38
N ILE A 39 -23.95 7.00 -8.84
CA ILE A 39 -24.97 7.92 -8.30
C ILE A 39 -25.34 7.54 -6.86
N LYS A 40 -26.09 8.41 -6.17
CA LYS A 40 -26.51 8.19 -4.77
C LYS A 40 -27.29 6.88 -4.59
N GLY A 41 -27.13 6.28 -3.42
CA GLY A 41 -27.87 5.08 -3.02
C GLY A 41 -27.28 3.76 -3.56
N HIS A 42 -25.95 3.67 -3.75
CA HIS A 42 -25.28 2.46 -4.27
C HIS A 42 -25.79 2.03 -5.65
N ARG A 43 -26.02 3.00 -6.54
CA ARG A 43 -26.46 2.79 -7.92
C ARG A 43 -25.44 3.35 -8.90
N TYR A 44 -25.48 2.89 -10.14
CA TYR A 44 -24.71 3.48 -11.22
C TYR A 44 -25.54 3.52 -12.50
N VAL A 45 -25.29 4.52 -13.34
CA VAL A 45 -25.86 4.61 -14.68
C VAL A 45 -24.85 4.05 -15.69
N VAL A 46 -25.31 3.23 -16.62
CA VAL A 46 -24.56 2.82 -17.81
C VAL A 46 -24.67 3.97 -18.81
N LEU A 47 -23.56 4.65 -19.10
CA LEU A 47 -23.60 5.91 -19.87
C LEU A 47 -24.01 5.70 -21.34
N GLU A 48 -23.77 4.51 -21.88
CA GLU A 48 -24.14 4.12 -23.24
C GLU A 48 -25.64 3.91 -23.41
N THR A 49 -26.32 3.35 -22.39
CA THR A 49 -27.73 2.97 -22.48
C THR A 49 -28.67 3.83 -21.62
N GLY A 50 -28.13 4.65 -20.72
CA GLY A 50 -28.90 5.38 -19.70
C GLY A 50 -29.46 4.48 -18.58
N GLU A 51 -29.26 3.16 -18.64
CA GLU A 51 -29.82 2.23 -17.65
C GLU A 51 -29.22 2.44 -16.26
N ILE A 52 -30.08 2.52 -15.25
CA ILE A 52 -29.66 2.56 -13.83
C ILE A 52 -29.62 1.13 -13.29
N LYS A 53 -28.47 0.73 -12.74
CA LYS A 53 -28.25 -0.57 -12.11
C LYS A 53 -27.84 -0.41 -10.65
N ASN A 54 -28.25 -1.37 -9.82
CA ASN A 54 -27.81 -1.46 -8.44
C ASN A 54 -26.38 -2.01 -8.38
N MET A 55 -25.56 -1.50 -7.47
CA MET A 55 -24.26 -2.09 -7.17
C MET A 55 -24.46 -3.40 -6.41
N ASN A 56 -23.66 -4.42 -6.74
CA ASN A 56 -23.63 -5.64 -5.94
C ASN A 56 -23.09 -5.31 -4.53
N ARG A 57 -23.88 -5.61 -3.49
CA ARG A 57 -23.56 -5.39 -2.06
C ARG A 57 -23.34 -6.68 -1.29
N GLU A 58 -23.43 -7.85 -1.91
CA GLU A 58 -23.44 -9.18 -1.30
C GLU A 58 -22.09 -9.60 -0.69
N SER A 59 -21.03 -8.78 -0.83
CA SER A 59 -19.79 -9.09 -0.13
C SER A 59 -19.99 -9.09 1.38
N GLU A 60 -19.49 -10.09 2.07
CA GLU A 60 -19.49 -10.18 3.53
C GLU A 60 -18.07 -9.98 4.07
N LYS A 61 -17.08 -10.49 3.34
CA LYS A 61 -15.67 -10.49 3.72
C LYS A 61 -14.83 -9.62 2.79
N ARG A 62 -13.67 -9.18 3.27
CA ARG A 62 -12.69 -8.44 2.46
C ARG A 62 -12.19 -9.26 1.26
N THR A 63 -12.13 -10.58 1.42
CA THR A 63 -11.71 -11.55 0.39
C THR A 63 -12.63 -11.56 -0.82
N ASP A 64 -13.87 -11.11 -0.71
CA ASP A 64 -14.83 -11.10 -1.82
C ASP A 64 -14.45 -10.02 -2.87
N ASN A 65 -13.55 -9.10 -2.53
CA ASN A 65 -13.07 -8.06 -3.44
C ASN A 65 -11.52 -7.92 -3.40
N LEU A 66 -10.84 -9.00 -3.75
CA LEU A 66 -9.38 -9.07 -3.81
C LEU A 66 -8.75 -7.98 -4.69
N ASP A 67 -9.39 -7.55 -5.77
CA ASP A 67 -8.85 -6.50 -6.64
C ASP A 67 -8.83 -5.12 -5.98
N SER A 68 -9.82 -4.80 -5.15
CA SER A 68 -9.82 -3.60 -4.32
C SER A 68 -8.71 -3.64 -3.27
N VAL A 69 -8.50 -4.80 -2.64
CA VAL A 69 -7.40 -5.02 -1.70
C VAL A 69 -6.05 -4.81 -2.39
N ARG A 70 -5.84 -5.44 -3.56
CA ARG A 70 -4.61 -5.28 -4.35
C ARG A 70 -4.34 -3.81 -4.67
N ARG A 71 -5.36 -3.05 -5.08
CA ARG A 71 -5.23 -1.60 -5.34
C ARG A 71 -4.83 -0.84 -4.08
N THR A 72 -5.47 -1.12 -2.95
CA THR A 72 -5.16 -0.51 -1.65
C THR A 72 -3.71 -0.75 -1.26
N MET A 73 -3.25 -2.00 -1.33
CA MET A 73 -1.88 -2.35 -0.93
C MET A 73 -0.81 -1.82 -1.90
N LYS A 74 -1.11 -1.72 -3.21
CA LYS A 74 -0.24 -1.01 -4.16
C LYS A 74 -0.13 0.47 -3.81
N GLY A 75 -1.24 1.13 -3.48
CA GLY A 75 -1.26 2.51 -3.02
C GLY A 75 -0.41 2.71 -1.77
N LEU A 76 -0.63 1.86 -0.76
CA LEU A 76 0.16 1.84 0.48
C LEU A 76 1.66 1.66 0.20
N ARG A 77 2.04 0.74 -0.70
CA ARG A 77 3.45 0.57 -1.09
C ARG A 77 4.05 1.85 -1.64
N ARG A 78 3.38 2.50 -2.60
CA ARG A 78 3.90 3.73 -3.22
C ARG A 78 4.01 4.84 -2.17
N LEU A 79 3.03 4.96 -1.29
CA LEU A 79 3.03 5.91 -0.18
C LEU A 79 4.20 5.69 0.79
N ILE A 80 4.44 4.43 1.19
CA ILE A 80 5.57 4.07 2.05
C ILE A 80 6.88 4.44 1.36
N VAL A 81 7.10 4.01 0.11
CA VAL A 81 8.35 4.31 -0.62
C VAL A 81 8.54 5.81 -0.88
N ALA A 82 7.46 6.58 -1.03
CA ALA A 82 7.53 8.04 -1.17
C ALA A 82 8.00 8.74 0.12
N ASN A 83 7.76 8.14 1.28
CA ASN A 83 7.86 8.85 2.57
C ASN A 83 8.83 8.24 3.57
N PHE A 84 9.07 6.93 3.49
CA PHE A 84 9.80 6.12 4.44
C PHE A 84 10.89 5.36 3.69
N VAL A 85 12.08 5.42 4.28
CA VAL A 85 13.35 4.97 3.72
C VAL A 85 13.72 5.68 2.42
N SER A 86 14.58 6.68 2.61
CA SER A 86 15.31 7.48 1.64
C SER A 86 16.71 6.84 1.43
N ASN A 87 17.35 7.04 0.28
CA ASN A 87 18.70 6.53 0.00
C ASN A 87 19.81 7.19 0.87
N GLU A 88 19.45 7.93 1.91
CA GLU A 88 20.36 8.53 2.87
C GLU A 88 20.85 7.48 3.89
N ILE A 89 22.16 7.43 4.06
CA ILE A 89 22.82 6.57 5.04
C ILE A 89 22.54 7.19 6.43
N ASN A 90 22.13 6.35 7.40
CA ASN A 90 21.95 6.73 8.81
C ASN A 90 20.82 7.75 9.14
N ARG A 91 19.65 7.66 8.49
CA ARG A 91 18.43 8.38 8.91
C ARG A 91 18.10 8.12 10.39
N LYS A 92 17.97 9.19 11.19
CA LYS A 92 17.67 9.11 12.63
C LYS A 92 16.28 9.65 13.00
N ASP A 93 15.48 10.01 12.01
CA ASP A 93 14.14 10.60 12.15
C ASP A 93 13.01 9.56 12.03
N GLN A 94 13.28 8.32 11.59
CA GLN A 94 12.23 7.32 11.32
C GLN A 94 12.23 6.16 12.31
N LEU A 95 11.06 5.74 12.79
CA LEU A 95 10.86 4.54 13.63
C LEU A 95 9.83 3.59 13.01
N TRP A 96 9.98 2.31 13.30
CA TRP A 96 8.96 1.29 13.09
C TRP A 96 8.51 0.77 14.45
N ILE A 97 7.25 1.06 14.77
CA ILE A 97 6.58 0.67 15.99
C ILE A 97 5.54 -0.40 15.69
N THR A 98 5.39 -1.30 16.64
CA THR A 98 4.48 -2.44 16.61
C THR A 98 3.65 -2.35 17.88
N LEU A 99 2.33 -2.21 17.75
CA LEU A 99 1.39 -2.11 18.87
C LEU A 99 0.50 -3.35 18.91
N THR A 100 0.46 -4.01 20.06
CA THR A 100 -0.35 -5.23 20.27
C THR A 100 -1.31 -5.03 21.43
N TYR A 101 -2.55 -5.48 21.29
CA TYR A 101 -3.51 -5.48 22.39
C TYR A 101 -3.28 -6.66 23.35
N ARG A 102 -3.36 -6.39 24.65
CA ARG A 102 -3.45 -7.42 25.71
C ARG A 102 -4.87 -7.93 25.89
N GLU A 103 -5.87 -7.09 25.66
CA GLU A 103 -7.30 -7.45 25.61
C GLU A 103 -7.70 -8.00 24.24
N ASP A 104 -8.79 -8.78 24.18
CA ASP A 104 -9.25 -9.42 22.96
C ASP A 104 -10.02 -8.51 22.01
N VAL A 105 -9.31 -7.53 21.45
CA VAL A 105 -9.86 -6.64 20.43
C VAL A 105 -9.68 -7.32 19.06
N ASN A 106 -10.67 -8.11 18.65
CA ASN A 106 -10.57 -9.03 17.50
C ASN A 106 -11.16 -8.48 16.20
N ALA A 107 -10.49 -8.71 15.07
CA ALA A 107 -10.95 -8.27 13.75
C ALA A 107 -12.28 -8.88 13.28
N THR A 108 -12.69 -10.02 13.87
CA THR A 108 -13.98 -10.64 13.59
C THR A 108 -15.16 -9.91 14.25
N ASP A 109 -14.91 -9.13 15.30
CA ASP A 109 -15.93 -8.27 15.91
C ASP A 109 -16.14 -7.01 15.05
N LYS A 110 -17.40 -6.75 14.68
CA LYS A 110 -17.81 -5.61 13.85
C LYS A 110 -17.54 -4.25 14.50
N ASN A 111 -17.52 -4.18 15.84
CA ASN A 111 -17.32 -2.93 16.58
C ASN A 111 -15.85 -2.66 16.92
N SER A 112 -15.02 -3.70 16.90
CA SER A 112 -13.58 -3.61 17.17
C SER A 112 -12.83 -2.54 16.36
N PRO A 113 -13.16 -2.22 15.09
CA PRO A 113 -12.44 -1.18 14.35
C PRO A 113 -12.51 0.18 15.01
N GLU A 114 -13.67 0.56 15.56
CA GLU A 114 -13.88 1.87 16.15
C GLU A 114 -13.10 2.02 17.44
N VAL A 115 -13.03 0.94 18.24
CA VAL A 115 -12.16 0.85 19.42
C VAL A 115 -10.71 1.11 19.02
N VAL A 116 -10.22 0.39 17.99
CA VAL A 116 -8.84 0.54 17.51
C VAL A 116 -8.55 1.95 17.02
N TYR A 117 -9.50 2.59 16.35
CA TYR A 117 -9.35 3.94 15.84
C TYR A 117 -9.29 4.97 16.96
N LYS A 118 -10.17 4.85 17.96
CA LYS A 118 -10.20 5.73 19.13
C LYS A 118 -8.92 5.62 19.96
N ASP A 119 -8.47 4.40 20.21
CA ASP A 119 -7.27 4.13 21.00
C ASP A 119 -6.01 4.62 20.28
N PHE A 120 -5.88 4.32 18.98
CA PHE A 120 -4.75 4.79 18.19
C PHE A 120 -4.71 6.32 18.07
N LYS A 121 -5.88 6.97 17.95
CA LYS A 121 -5.98 8.45 17.95
C LYS A 121 -5.48 9.03 19.27
N ARG A 122 -5.88 8.44 20.41
CA ARG A 122 -5.42 8.85 21.74
C ARG A 122 -3.91 8.67 21.89
N PHE A 123 -3.38 7.54 21.44
CA PHE A 123 -1.95 7.25 21.45
C PHE A 123 -1.15 8.30 20.67
N ILE A 124 -1.49 8.55 19.41
CA ILE A 124 -0.78 9.54 18.58
C ILE A 124 -0.87 10.95 19.15
N ARG A 125 -2.02 11.32 19.73
CA ARG A 125 -2.16 12.63 20.38
C ARG A 125 -1.17 12.79 21.53
N LYS A 126 -1.16 11.85 22.49
CA LYS A 126 -0.22 11.89 23.63
C LYS A 126 1.24 11.85 23.17
N LEU A 127 1.53 11.07 22.13
CA LEU A 127 2.89 10.93 21.59
C LEU A 127 3.39 12.24 20.96
N ARG A 128 2.52 12.95 20.22
CA ARG A 128 2.84 14.27 19.66
C ARG A 128 3.00 15.35 20.74
N GLU A 129 2.11 15.35 21.74
CA GLU A 129 2.19 16.27 22.89
C GLU A 129 3.50 16.08 23.67
N LYS A 130 3.93 14.83 23.88
CA LYS A 130 5.11 14.53 24.71
C LYS A 130 6.44 14.64 23.98
N TYR A 131 6.49 14.31 22.68
CA TYR A 131 7.76 14.14 21.96
C TYR A 131 7.99 15.16 20.85
N ASN A 132 7.10 15.20 19.85
CA ASN A 132 7.24 16.15 18.76
C ASN A 132 5.89 16.32 18.02
N PRO A 133 5.35 17.54 17.90
CA PRO A 133 4.09 17.80 17.21
C PRO A 133 4.17 17.53 15.69
N THR A 134 5.36 17.54 15.09
CA THR A 134 5.61 17.29 13.66
C THR A 134 5.66 15.80 13.29
N ILE A 135 5.37 14.90 14.23
CA ILE A 135 5.37 13.46 13.97
C ILE A 135 4.26 13.09 12.98
N GLU A 136 4.67 12.52 11.86
CA GLU A 136 3.83 11.97 10.80
C GLU A 136 3.95 10.45 10.78
N TYR A 137 2.88 9.75 10.42
CA TYR A 137 2.84 8.29 10.45
C TYR A 137 2.05 7.65 9.31
N ILE A 138 2.34 6.37 9.05
CA ILE A 138 1.47 5.40 8.39
C ILE A 138 1.23 4.26 9.39
N ALA A 139 -0.03 3.99 9.72
CA ALA A 139 -0.43 2.92 10.61
C ALA A 139 -1.22 1.88 9.83
N VAL A 140 -0.70 0.66 9.75
CA VAL A 140 -1.32 -0.49 9.09
C VAL A 140 -1.95 -1.35 10.17
N LEU A 141 -3.26 -1.57 10.07
CA LEU A 141 -3.98 -2.54 10.88
C LEU A 141 -3.74 -3.92 10.29
N GLU A 142 -3.28 -4.86 11.11
CA GLU A 142 -3.07 -6.26 10.77
C GLU A 142 -3.75 -7.16 11.82
N PRO A 143 -4.58 -8.13 11.41
CA PRO A 143 -4.99 -9.22 12.28
C PRO A 143 -3.80 -10.13 12.58
N GLN A 144 -3.57 -10.48 13.84
CA GLN A 144 -2.64 -11.55 14.22
C GLN A 144 -3.20 -12.92 13.83
N ALA A 145 -2.43 -13.99 14.03
CA ALA A 145 -2.90 -15.35 13.77
C ALA A 145 -4.17 -15.70 14.56
N SER A 146 -4.32 -15.12 15.76
CA SER A 146 -5.52 -15.21 16.61
C SER A 146 -6.68 -14.31 16.15
N GLY A 147 -6.55 -13.54 15.08
CA GLY A 147 -7.54 -12.55 14.63
C GLY A 147 -7.47 -11.20 15.35
N ARG A 148 -6.75 -11.11 16.48
CA ARG A 148 -6.57 -9.89 17.28
C ARG A 148 -5.92 -8.77 16.49
N TRP A 149 -6.37 -7.55 16.69
CA TRP A 149 -5.78 -6.39 16.05
C TRP A 149 -4.36 -6.15 16.52
N HIS A 150 -3.54 -5.74 15.57
CA HIS A 150 -2.15 -5.38 15.76
C HIS A 150 -1.82 -4.26 14.77
N LEU A 151 -1.03 -3.28 15.19
CA LEU A 151 -0.73 -2.12 14.36
C LEU A 151 0.76 -2.05 14.08
N HIS A 152 1.12 -1.99 12.80
CA HIS A 152 2.45 -1.59 12.39
C HIS A 152 2.44 -0.11 12.02
N VAL A 153 3.21 0.67 12.75
CA VAL A 153 3.26 2.12 12.63
C VAL A 153 4.66 2.51 12.15
N LEU A 154 4.74 3.04 10.93
CA LEU A 154 5.91 3.76 10.47
C LEU A 154 5.72 5.21 10.87
N MET A 155 6.71 5.81 11.51
CA MET A 155 6.65 7.20 11.94
C MET A 155 7.93 7.94 11.62
N LYS A 156 7.81 9.23 11.33
CA LYS A 156 8.91 10.15 11.11
C LYS A 156 8.59 11.53 11.64
N THR A 157 9.59 12.35 11.87
CA THR A 157 9.40 13.80 12.03
C THR A 157 9.41 14.46 10.66
N LEU A 158 8.58 15.49 10.47
CA LEU A 158 8.52 16.21 9.20
C LEU A 158 9.73 17.13 9.00
N ASP A 159 10.27 17.65 10.10
CA ASP A 159 11.44 18.54 10.19
C ASP A 159 12.80 17.80 10.14
N HIS A 160 12.80 16.48 9.94
CA HIS A 160 13.99 15.62 9.97
C HIS A 160 14.78 15.60 11.28
N SER A 161 14.23 16.16 12.35
CA SER A 161 14.81 16.06 13.69
C SER A 161 14.97 14.59 14.12
N LYS A 162 15.97 14.34 14.95
CA LYS A 162 16.22 12.99 15.49
C LYS A 162 15.00 12.53 16.31
N LEU A 163 14.37 11.45 15.88
CA LEU A 163 13.25 10.82 16.58
C LEU A 163 13.76 9.59 17.33
N TYR A 164 13.82 9.66 18.65
CA TYR A 164 14.13 8.52 19.50
C TYR A 164 13.14 8.47 20.66
N ILE A 165 12.45 7.34 20.80
CA ILE A 165 11.52 7.11 21.89
C ILE A 165 11.80 5.70 22.44
N PRO A 166 12.18 5.55 23.71
CA PRO A 166 12.31 4.24 24.34
C PRO A 166 11.03 3.43 24.25
N ASN A 167 11.15 2.10 24.09
CA ASN A 167 9.97 1.24 23.97
C ASN A 167 9.06 1.30 25.21
N SER A 168 9.63 1.40 26.41
CA SER A 168 8.88 1.57 27.66
C SER A 168 7.98 2.81 27.64
N ASN A 169 8.47 3.91 27.07
CA ASN A 169 7.67 5.13 26.92
C ASN A 169 6.55 4.95 25.89
N ILE A 170 6.80 4.24 24.80
CA ILE A 170 5.77 3.89 23.80
C ILE A 170 4.71 3.00 24.42
N GLU A 171 5.11 1.99 25.21
CA GLU A 171 4.22 1.10 25.94
C GLU A 171 3.33 1.85 26.94
N ASN A 172 3.92 2.74 27.74
CA ASN A 172 3.19 3.59 28.69
C ASN A 172 2.18 4.51 27.99
N LEU A 173 2.55 5.09 26.83
CA LEU A 173 1.64 5.93 26.05
C LEU A 173 0.54 5.12 25.38
N TRP A 174 0.86 3.91 24.92
CA TRP A 174 -0.10 2.98 24.31
C TRP A 174 -1.12 2.49 25.32
N GLY A 175 -0.67 1.96 26.47
CA GLY A 175 -1.49 1.58 27.61
C GLY A 175 -2.49 0.45 27.34
N LYS A 176 -2.42 -0.23 26.19
CA LYS A 176 -3.37 -1.29 25.78
C LYS A 176 -2.73 -2.66 25.60
N GLY A 177 -1.42 -2.78 25.86
CA GLY A 177 -0.68 -4.03 25.75
C GLY A 177 0.77 -3.79 25.35
N PHE A 178 1.35 -4.75 24.65
CA PHE A 178 2.77 -4.80 24.36
C PHE A 178 3.15 -3.93 23.17
N THR A 179 4.38 -3.42 23.19
CA THR A 179 4.94 -2.65 22.09
C THR A 179 6.34 -3.11 21.72
N SER A 180 6.71 -2.91 20.46
CA SER A 180 8.09 -3.05 20.00
C SER A 180 8.45 -1.87 19.12
N THR A 181 9.58 -1.25 19.42
CA THR A 181 10.06 -0.02 18.76
C THR A 181 11.45 -0.27 18.23
N LYS A 182 11.64 -0.06 16.92
CA LYS A 182 12.96 -0.15 16.29
C LYS A 182 13.22 1.03 15.36
N ARG A 183 14.51 1.34 15.17
CA ARG A 183 14.96 2.25 14.11
C ARG A 183 14.66 1.62 12.76
N LEU A 184 14.10 2.40 11.84
CA LEU A 184 13.90 1.96 10.47
C LEU A 184 15.22 2.09 9.68
N LYS A 185 15.67 1.00 9.06
CA LYS A 185 16.92 0.92 8.29
C LYS A 185 16.63 0.78 6.78
N ASN A 186 17.61 1.12 5.94
CA ASN A 186 17.48 0.95 4.48
C ASN A 186 17.33 -0.53 4.07
N SER A 187 17.85 -1.45 4.87
CA SER A 187 17.67 -2.90 4.68
C SER A 187 16.29 -3.41 5.11
N ASP A 188 15.53 -2.64 5.91
CA ASP A 188 14.16 -3.00 6.27
C ASP A 188 13.28 -2.89 5.03
N ASN A 189 12.95 -4.04 4.44
CA ASN A 189 12.05 -4.07 3.31
C ASN A 189 10.59 -3.99 3.78
N VAL A 190 10.21 -2.84 4.36
CA VAL A 190 8.83 -2.55 4.81
C VAL A 190 7.84 -2.72 3.67
N SER A 191 8.27 -2.38 2.46
CA SER A 191 7.48 -2.59 1.25
C SER A 191 7.22 -4.08 0.98
N ALA A 192 8.15 -4.98 1.30
CA ALA A 192 7.95 -6.42 1.17
C ALA A 192 6.96 -6.97 2.20
N TYR A 193 6.92 -6.39 3.40
CA TYR A 193 5.88 -6.74 4.37
C TYR A 193 4.48 -6.40 3.83
N VAL A 194 4.30 -5.21 3.26
CA VAL A 194 3.03 -4.84 2.58
C VAL A 194 2.78 -5.70 1.33
N MET A 195 3.82 -6.05 0.58
CA MET A 195 3.70 -6.87 -0.63
C MET A 195 3.42 -8.34 -0.33
N ALA A 196 3.73 -8.85 0.86
CA ALA A 196 3.35 -10.21 1.26
C ALA A 196 1.82 -10.39 1.17
N TYR A 197 1.05 -9.40 1.60
CA TYR A 197 -0.40 -9.42 1.42
C TYR A 197 -0.83 -9.44 -0.05
N VAL A 198 -0.10 -8.73 -0.93
CA VAL A 198 -0.41 -8.68 -2.37
C VAL A 198 -0.09 -10.00 -3.07
N SER A 199 1.03 -10.63 -2.72
CA SER A 199 1.50 -11.86 -3.37
C SER A 199 0.62 -13.06 -3.05
N ASN A 200 0.12 -13.19 -1.83
CA ASN A 200 -0.70 -14.36 -1.45
C ASN A 200 -2.12 -14.29 -2.02
N VAL A 201 -2.62 -13.08 -2.21
CA VAL A 201 -3.82 -12.84 -3.02
C VAL A 201 -3.65 -13.30 -4.47
N GLU A 202 -2.43 -13.41 -5.01
CA GLU A 202 -2.18 -14.04 -6.32
C GLU A 202 -2.10 -15.57 -6.25
N ILE A 203 -1.77 -16.15 -5.08
CA ILE A 203 -1.65 -17.60 -4.84
C ILE A 203 -3.03 -18.23 -4.65
N ASP A 204 -3.91 -17.59 -3.85
CA ASP A 204 -5.31 -18.05 -3.64
C ASP A 204 -6.13 -18.14 -4.94
N LEU A 205 -5.72 -17.42 -5.99
CA LEU A 205 -6.37 -17.47 -7.31
C LEU A 205 -5.75 -18.47 -8.30
N LYS A 206 -4.61 -19.10 -7.99
CA LYS A 206 -3.79 -19.77 -9.03
C LYS A 206 -3.24 -21.15 -8.71
N SER A 207 -3.35 -21.71 -7.51
CA SER A 207 -2.74 -23.03 -7.28
C SER A 207 -3.38 -23.82 -6.14
N SER A 208 -3.83 -25.01 -6.50
CA SER A 208 -4.05 -26.21 -5.69
C SER A 208 -2.72 -26.92 -5.32
N ASP A 209 -1.63 -26.18 -5.13
CA ASP A 209 -0.31 -26.75 -4.80
C ASP A 209 -0.02 -26.55 -3.32
N LYS A 210 -0.07 -27.66 -2.55
CA LYS A 210 0.05 -27.69 -1.09
C LYS A 210 1.48 -27.40 -0.58
N ASP A 211 2.51 -27.51 -1.41
CA ASP A 211 3.91 -27.52 -0.94
C ASP A 211 4.51 -26.12 -0.66
N LYS A 212 3.81 -25.03 -0.99
CA LYS A 212 4.20 -23.65 -0.62
C LYS A 212 3.49 -23.08 0.60
N ALA A 213 2.59 -23.86 1.23
CA ALA A 213 1.70 -23.41 2.30
C ALA A 213 2.43 -22.92 3.58
N ASN A 214 3.65 -23.40 3.85
CA ASN A 214 4.34 -23.18 5.12
C ASN A 214 5.27 -21.95 5.19
N SER A 215 5.38 -21.14 4.13
CA SER A 215 6.19 -19.92 4.26
C SER A 215 5.49 -18.89 5.15
N LYS A 216 6.23 -18.25 6.08
CA LYS A 216 5.71 -17.14 6.92
C LYS A 216 5.01 -16.05 6.10
N LYS A 217 5.38 -15.89 4.82
CA LYS A 217 4.72 -14.99 3.88
C LYS A 217 3.31 -15.48 3.57
N VAL A 218 3.12 -16.74 3.18
CA VAL A 218 1.80 -17.34 2.87
C VAL A 218 0.85 -17.27 4.07
N ILE A 219 1.33 -17.64 5.26
CA ILE A 219 0.56 -17.55 6.52
C ILE A 219 0.09 -16.11 6.82
N LYS A 220 0.95 -15.10 6.56
CA LYS A 220 0.56 -13.69 6.73
C LYS A 220 -0.42 -13.20 5.66
N GLY A 221 -0.43 -13.80 4.48
CA GLY A 221 -1.37 -13.51 3.40
C GLY A 221 -2.79 -13.93 3.67
N GLY A 222 -2.97 -15.11 4.28
CA GLY A 222 -4.27 -15.66 4.64
C GLY A 222 -5.05 -14.77 5.62
N ARG A 223 -4.38 -13.80 6.28
CA ARG A 223 -5.01 -12.86 7.22
C ARG A 223 -6.03 -11.93 6.59
N LEU A 224 -6.09 -11.86 5.26
CA LEU A 224 -7.09 -11.07 4.55
C LEU A 224 -8.52 -11.51 4.81
N SER A 225 -8.73 -12.79 5.12
CA SER A 225 -10.04 -13.33 5.51
C SER A 225 -10.56 -12.74 6.83
N PHE A 226 -9.66 -12.33 7.73
CA PHE A 226 -10.03 -11.73 9.02
C PHE A 226 -10.43 -10.26 8.92
N TYR A 227 -10.16 -9.56 7.81
CA TYR A 227 -10.53 -8.15 7.71
C TYR A 227 -12.05 -8.03 7.50
N PRO A 228 -12.75 -7.25 8.34
CA PRO A 228 -14.16 -6.99 8.11
C PRO A 228 -14.37 -6.16 6.85
N LYS A 229 -15.55 -6.28 6.24
CA LYS A 229 -15.93 -5.46 5.09
C LYS A 229 -15.84 -3.97 5.43
N GLY A 230 -15.41 -3.17 4.46
CA GLY A 230 -15.35 -1.70 4.59
C GLY A 230 -14.20 -1.16 5.43
N ILE A 231 -13.45 -1.99 6.15
CA ILE A 231 -12.35 -1.54 7.02
C ILE A 231 -11.27 -0.76 6.26
N ARG A 232 -10.73 0.30 6.86
CA ARG A 232 -9.55 0.96 6.29
C ARG A 232 -8.29 0.22 6.76
N ILE A 233 -7.63 -0.53 5.86
CA ILE A 233 -6.42 -1.33 6.15
C ILE A 233 -5.30 -0.47 6.74
N TYR A 234 -5.16 0.77 6.28
CA TYR A 234 -4.16 1.68 6.82
C TYR A 234 -4.69 3.10 6.97
N ARG A 235 -4.16 3.81 7.96
CA ARG A 235 -4.32 5.24 8.17
C ARG A 235 -2.98 5.93 7.95
N ARG A 236 -3.03 7.20 7.57
CA ARG A 236 -1.83 8.03 7.37
C ARG A 236 -2.08 9.43 7.89
N SER A 237 -1.00 10.11 8.25
CA SER A 237 -1.04 11.54 8.51
C SER A 237 -1.22 12.35 7.21
N ARG A 238 -1.65 13.61 7.32
CA ARG A 238 -2.02 14.44 6.16
C ARG A 238 -0.80 14.93 5.38
N ASN A 239 0.33 15.20 6.03
CA ASN A 239 1.47 15.88 5.42
C ASN A 239 2.47 14.93 4.72
N LEU A 240 2.13 13.63 4.60
CA LEU A 240 2.94 12.72 3.78
C LEU A 240 2.80 13.05 2.29
N VAL A 241 3.88 12.85 1.55
CA VAL A 241 3.93 13.10 0.10
C VAL A 241 3.19 11.99 -0.63
N ASP A 242 2.18 12.34 -1.43
CA ASP A 242 1.52 11.39 -2.31
C ASP A 242 2.32 11.17 -3.60
N PRO A 243 2.25 9.97 -4.22
CA PRO A 243 2.87 9.73 -5.51
C PRO A 243 2.33 10.68 -6.58
N GLU A 244 3.22 11.30 -7.33
CA GLU A 244 2.85 12.13 -8.48
C GLU A 244 2.39 11.20 -9.63
N ILE A 245 1.29 11.57 -10.29
CA ILE A 245 0.68 10.77 -11.35
C ILE A 245 0.67 11.56 -12.65
N GLN A 246 1.19 10.96 -13.70
CA GLN A 246 1.10 11.52 -15.06
C GLN A 246 0.52 10.46 -16.01
N LYS A 247 -0.16 10.93 -17.05
CA LYS A 247 -0.70 10.11 -18.14
C LYS A 247 -0.33 10.75 -19.47
N GLY A 248 -0.15 9.93 -20.48
CA GLY A 248 0.18 10.36 -21.84
C GLY A 248 1.02 9.30 -22.54
N GLN A 249 1.60 9.65 -23.68
CA GLN A 249 2.47 8.71 -24.38
C GLN A 249 3.76 8.50 -23.59
N LYS A 250 4.31 7.28 -23.64
CA LYS A 250 5.54 6.93 -22.90
C LYS A 250 6.70 7.88 -23.19
N ARG A 251 6.86 8.33 -24.44
CA ARG A 251 7.90 9.28 -24.85
C ARG A 251 7.76 10.67 -24.21
N GLU A 252 6.52 11.10 -23.93
CA GLU A 252 6.21 12.40 -23.32
C GLU A 252 6.38 12.34 -21.80
N VAL A 253 5.79 11.32 -21.18
CA VAL A 253 5.83 11.13 -19.72
C VAL A 253 7.24 10.77 -19.23
N LEU A 254 8.02 10.10 -20.06
CA LEU A 254 9.40 9.72 -19.75
C LEU A 254 10.31 10.07 -20.91
N THR A 255 10.73 11.34 -20.99
CA THR A 255 11.59 11.85 -22.07
C THR A 255 12.92 11.08 -22.17
N LEU A 256 13.52 11.10 -23.37
CA LEU A 256 14.83 10.44 -23.60
C LEU A 256 15.91 10.95 -22.65
N GLU A 257 15.93 12.25 -22.37
CA GLU A 257 16.88 12.85 -21.43
C GLU A 257 16.66 12.32 -20.00
N SER A 258 15.42 12.25 -19.55
CA SER A 258 15.07 11.70 -18.24
C SER A 258 15.54 10.26 -18.09
N ARG A 259 15.40 9.45 -19.15
CA ARG A 259 15.82 8.03 -19.14
C ARG A 259 17.32 7.82 -19.01
N LYS A 260 18.15 8.73 -19.53
CA LYS A 260 19.62 8.65 -19.36
C LYS A 260 20.00 8.63 -17.89
N LYS A 261 19.24 9.37 -17.05
CA LYS A 261 19.37 9.46 -15.59
C LYS A 261 18.73 8.28 -14.83
N LEU A 262 18.27 7.22 -15.51
CA LEU A 262 17.63 6.05 -14.88
C LEU A 262 18.40 4.76 -15.15
N TYR A 263 18.36 3.84 -14.20
CA TYR A 263 18.79 2.45 -14.42
C TYR A 263 17.83 1.74 -15.38
N LYS A 264 18.32 0.67 -16.04
CA LYS A 264 17.49 -0.19 -16.89
C LYS A 264 16.27 -0.69 -16.10
N PRO A 265 15.05 -0.58 -16.64
CA PRO A 265 13.85 -0.92 -15.89
C PRO A 265 13.72 -2.43 -15.68
N LYS A 266 13.11 -2.79 -14.56
CA LYS A 266 12.55 -4.15 -14.38
C LYS A 266 11.17 -4.18 -15.02
N VAL A 267 10.97 -5.06 -16.00
CA VAL A 267 9.70 -5.16 -16.74
C VAL A 267 8.94 -6.42 -16.34
N TYR A 268 7.65 -6.25 -16.10
CA TYR A 268 6.75 -7.32 -15.69
C TYR A 268 5.49 -7.33 -16.56
N ILE A 269 4.99 -8.53 -16.85
CA ILE A 269 3.74 -8.74 -17.59
C ILE A 269 2.70 -9.42 -16.70
N ARG A 270 1.45 -8.96 -16.81
CA ARG A 270 0.25 -9.62 -16.31
C ARG A 270 -0.71 -9.85 -17.47
N ASN A 271 -1.12 -11.10 -17.64
CA ASN A 271 -2.13 -11.48 -18.61
C ASN A 271 -3.45 -11.64 -17.86
N PHE A 272 -4.50 -11.00 -18.38
CA PHE A 272 -5.87 -11.16 -17.95
C PHE A 272 -6.65 -11.79 -19.10
N LYS A 273 -7.61 -12.64 -18.78
CA LYS A 273 -8.64 -13.05 -19.73
C LYS A 273 -9.92 -12.33 -19.32
N ASN A 274 -10.59 -11.68 -20.26
CA ASN A 274 -11.93 -11.17 -19.99
C ASN A 274 -12.96 -12.32 -20.09
N LYS A 275 -14.22 -12.02 -19.75
CA LYS A 275 -15.35 -12.97 -19.86
C LYS A 275 -15.57 -13.54 -21.27
N TYR A 276 -15.00 -12.92 -22.30
CA TYR A 276 -15.10 -13.33 -23.70
C TYR A 276 -13.82 -14.03 -24.20
N GLY A 277 -12.93 -14.45 -23.31
CA GLY A 277 -11.68 -15.15 -23.67
C GLY A 277 -10.57 -14.26 -24.25
N LYS A 278 -10.83 -12.98 -24.55
CA LYS A 278 -9.82 -12.04 -25.07
C LYS A 278 -8.72 -11.81 -24.02
N GLN A 279 -7.47 -11.98 -24.45
CA GLN A 279 -6.31 -11.76 -23.61
C GLN A 279 -5.95 -10.27 -23.55
N ILE A 280 -5.91 -9.71 -22.35
CA ILE A 280 -5.42 -8.35 -22.09
C ILE A 280 -4.03 -8.47 -21.45
N LYS A 281 -3.02 -7.88 -22.09
CA LYS A 281 -1.64 -7.89 -21.61
C LYS A 281 -1.28 -6.53 -21.01
N ILE A 282 -1.15 -6.49 -19.69
CA ILE A 282 -0.68 -5.32 -18.96
C ILE A 282 0.81 -5.48 -18.69
N LYS A 283 1.61 -4.56 -19.21
CA LYS A 283 3.02 -4.38 -18.92
C LYS A 283 3.19 -3.32 -17.83
N THR A 284 4.15 -3.54 -16.95
CA THR A 284 4.59 -2.57 -15.95
C THR A 284 6.11 -2.52 -15.91
N GLU A 285 6.66 -1.32 -16.03
CA GLU A 285 8.09 -1.04 -15.96
C GLU A 285 8.40 -0.32 -14.66
N PHE A 286 9.44 -0.75 -13.95
CA PHE A 286 9.93 -0.09 -12.75
C PHE A 286 11.33 0.44 -13.01
N TYR A 287 11.47 1.76 -13.04
CA TYR A 287 12.74 2.46 -13.15
C TYR A 287 13.21 2.94 -11.77
N THR A 288 14.52 3.08 -11.63
CA THR A 288 15.16 3.69 -10.45
C THR A 288 16.07 4.82 -10.92
N LYS A 289 15.99 5.98 -10.28
CA LYS A 289 16.86 7.13 -10.57
C LYS A 289 18.34 6.81 -10.26
N LYS A 290 19.25 7.23 -11.13
CA LYS A 290 20.71 7.22 -10.92
C LYS A 290 21.11 8.48 -10.14
N GLY A 291 21.99 8.36 -9.15
CA GLY A 291 22.56 9.51 -8.42
C GLY A 291 21.84 9.93 -7.13
N LYS A 292 22.50 10.80 -6.34
CA LYS A 292 22.10 11.30 -5.02
C LYS A 292 21.17 12.54 -5.06
N ASP A 293 20.82 13.07 -6.24
CA ASP A 293 19.97 14.28 -6.41
C ASP A 293 18.48 13.99 -6.15
N LEU A 294 18.19 13.43 -4.98
CA LEU A 294 16.87 12.91 -4.62
C LEU A 294 16.02 13.92 -3.82
N TRP A 295 16.54 15.10 -3.48
CA TRP A 295 15.95 15.93 -2.41
C TRP A 295 15.99 17.44 -2.65
N LYS A 296 15.72 17.90 -3.89
CA LYS A 296 15.29 19.30 -4.10
C LYS A 296 13.80 19.34 -4.43
N ARG A 297 12.97 19.37 -3.39
CA ARG A 297 11.68 20.06 -3.36
C ARG A 297 11.43 20.52 -1.93
#